data_AF-Q0HZS7-F1
#
_entry.id   AF-Q0HZS7-F1
#
_cell.length_a   1.000
_cell.length_b   1.000
_cell.length_c   1.000
_cell.angle_alpha   90.00
_cell.angle_beta   90.00
_cell.angle_gamma   90.00
#
_symmetry.space_group_name_H-M   'P 1'
#
loop_
_entity.id
_entity.type
_entity.pdbx_description
1 polymer ?
#
loop_
_entity_poly.entity_id
_entity_poly.type
_entity_poly.pdbx_seq_one_letter_code
_entity_poly.pdbx_strand_id
1 'polypeptide(L)'
;MSFSNKLNTSTADSRRPIGLILQTLHKWLGLIVGLQLLIWIVTGLAFNLIDEQFLDANQYRTTHQTASPTTAPAPAANLLQQYQAEGIIELTLTSVLERAVYTLITAQQTRWFWADSLQPLSLNDAEILAIAKQSYSGSGELSAPQILTHETPFDASGPVAMLIAADEVGTRIYIDTASGTVLAHQNSQSDLKDLLFMLHFMDYAPDNGIGFNHLLVQLVSIAALLLGLSGIYILGHKFHQGQLSLPFLRRKTAIGKLVLFTQDAQLLAEFTELSGTYLESINQGRERLRTQCGGGGRCGLCKLRFVEQPPAPNDYDLDKLTATELEQGIRLSCQHEASPRKLALVTKAQHRYWPQLER
;
A
#
# COMPACT_ATOMS: atom_id res chain seq x y z
N MET A 1 4.70 -67.86 26.27
CA MET A 1 3.80 -67.26 25.26
C MET A 1 3.75 -65.76 25.52
N SER A 2 4.31 -65.01 24.57
CA SER A 2 4.41 -63.56 24.55
C SER A 2 3.07 -62.97 24.12
N PHE A 3 2.58 -61.95 24.82
CA PHE A 3 1.66 -60.98 24.21
C PHE A 3 2.20 -59.57 24.43
N SER A 4 2.72 -59.08 23.32
CA SER A 4 3.29 -57.76 23.06
C SER A 4 2.22 -56.68 23.23
N ASN A 5 2.38 -55.80 24.23
CA ASN A 5 1.67 -54.52 24.24
C ASN A 5 2.41 -53.56 23.31
N LYS A 6 1.77 -53.26 22.17
CA LYS A 6 2.24 -52.30 21.18
C LYS A 6 2.35 -50.91 21.83
N LEU A 7 3.57 -50.36 21.78
CA LEU A 7 3.81 -48.94 21.94
C LEU A 7 3.00 -48.18 20.88
N ASN A 8 2.04 -47.38 21.33
CA ASN A 8 1.47 -46.32 20.51
C ASN A 8 2.53 -45.22 20.36
N THR A 9 3.32 -45.31 19.30
CA THR A 9 4.06 -44.17 18.77
C THR A 9 3.05 -43.20 18.18
N SER A 10 2.57 -42.26 19.00
CA SER A 10 1.91 -41.06 18.50
C SER A 10 2.96 -40.25 17.75
N THR A 11 2.85 -40.23 16.43
CA THR A 11 3.51 -39.27 15.56
C THR A 11 3.10 -37.88 16.03
N ALA A 12 4.02 -37.16 16.67
CA ALA A 12 3.86 -35.75 17.01
C ALA A 12 3.60 -34.97 15.72
N ASP A 13 2.33 -34.62 15.49
CA ASP A 13 1.92 -33.77 14.38
C ASP A 13 2.55 -32.39 14.60
N SER A 14 3.63 -32.11 13.87
CA SER A 14 4.49 -30.92 13.98
C SER A 14 3.81 -29.63 13.49
N ARG A 15 2.53 -29.44 13.78
CA ARG A 15 1.85 -28.18 13.47
C ARG A 15 2.42 -27.10 14.36
N ARG A 16 3.09 -26.12 13.75
CA ARG A 16 3.48 -24.89 14.46
C ARG A 16 2.23 -24.30 15.11
N PRO A 17 2.27 -23.92 16.40
CA PRO A 17 1.12 -23.35 17.06
C PRO A 17 0.63 -22.11 16.30
N ILE A 18 -0.68 -21.95 16.22
CA ILE A 18 -1.38 -20.94 15.41
C ILE A 18 -0.84 -19.53 15.72
N GLY A 19 -0.48 -19.24 16.98
CA GLY A 19 0.08 -17.95 17.38
C GLY A 19 1.42 -17.60 16.71
N LEU A 20 2.29 -18.57 16.45
CA LEU A 20 3.58 -18.33 15.78
C LEU A 20 3.41 -18.09 14.29
N ILE A 21 2.45 -18.77 13.66
CA ILE A 21 2.09 -18.55 12.26
C ILE A 21 1.56 -17.12 12.10
N LEU A 22 0.61 -16.72 12.95
CA LEU A 22 0.03 -15.37 12.92
C LEU A 22 1.06 -14.27 13.18
N GLN A 23 2.05 -14.49 14.05
CA GLN A 23 3.15 -13.53 14.25
C GLN A 23 4.07 -13.39 13.04
N THR A 24 4.36 -14.50 12.38
CA THR A 24 5.20 -14.51 11.18
C THR A 24 4.49 -13.78 10.05
N LEU A 25 3.21 -14.12 9.84
CA LEU A 25 2.34 -13.48 8.87
C LEU A 25 2.19 -11.98 9.15
N HIS A 26 1.90 -11.58 10.40
CA HIS A 26 1.81 -10.18 10.81
C HIS A 26 3.09 -9.40 10.50
N LYS A 27 4.26 -9.99 10.77
CA LYS A 27 5.56 -9.34 10.53
C LYS A 27 5.80 -9.06 9.04
N TRP A 28 5.51 -10.03 8.18
CA TRP A 28 5.71 -9.88 6.74
C TRP A 28 4.63 -9.01 6.09
N LEU A 29 3.37 -9.17 6.47
CA LEU A 29 2.30 -8.26 6.06
C LEU A 29 2.61 -6.83 6.48
N GLY A 30 3.13 -6.64 7.71
CA GLY A 30 3.51 -5.32 8.21
C GLY A 30 4.62 -4.66 7.38
N LEU A 31 5.57 -5.44 6.85
CA LEU A 31 6.60 -4.93 5.96
C LEU A 31 6.00 -4.50 4.60
N ILE A 32 5.20 -5.37 3.97
CA ILE A 32 4.64 -5.13 2.64
C ILE A 32 3.63 -3.97 2.69
N VAL A 33 2.63 -4.06 3.57
CA VAL A 33 1.60 -3.04 3.75
C VAL A 33 2.22 -1.74 4.28
N GLY A 34 3.20 -1.82 5.18
CA GLY A 34 3.88 -0.65 5.72
C GLY A 34 4.68 0.13 4.65
N LEU A 35 5.35 -0.57 3.73
CA LEU A 35 6.03 0.08 2.60
C LEU A 35 5.03 0.79 1.69
N GLN A 36 3.91 0.14 1.36
CA GLN A 36 2.87 0.76 0.54
C GLN A 36 2.21 1.96 1.25
N LEU A 37 1.96 1.84 2.56
CA LEU A 37 1.45 2.95 3.37
C LEU A 37 2.43 4.13 3.39
N LEU A 38 3.74 3.89 3.40
CA LEU A 38 4.73 4.96 3.33
C LEU A 38 4.64 5.72 2.00
N ILE A 39 4.51 5.00 0.87
CA ILE A 39 4.28 5.64 -0.45
C ILE A 39 3.01 6.46 -0.42
N TRP A 40 1.93 5.92 0.14
CA TRP A 40 0.64 6.61 0.29
C TRP A 40 0.76 7.91 1.12
N ILE A 41 1.49 7.86 2.25
CA ILE A 41 1.73 9.04 3.10
C ILE A 41 2.58 10.09 2.36
N VAL A 42 3.66 9.67 1.68
CA VAL A 42 4.56 10.59 0.98
C VAL A 42 3.84 11.30 -0.17
N THR A 43 3.09 10.56 -0.97
CA THR A 43 2.29 11.12 -2.07
C THR A 43 1.13 11.98 -1.57
N GLY A 44 0.44 11.55 -0.51
CA GLY A 44 -0.60 12.35 0.14
C GLY A 44 -0.06 13.66 0.73
N LEU A 45 1.13 13.61 1.33
CA LEU A 45 1.83 14.81 1.82
C LEU A 45 2.21 15.74 0.66
N ALA A 46 2.69 15.19 -0.46
CA ALA A 46 3.00 15.97 -1.66
C ALA A 46 1.75 16.74 -2.15
N PHE A 47 0.58 16.08 -2.25
CA PHE A 47 -0.67 16.75 -2.61
C PHE A 47 -1.12 17.85 -1.65
N ASN A 48 -0.70 17.80 -0.38
CA ASN A 48 -1.05 18.83 0.60
C ASN A 48 -0.03 19.97 0.67
N LEU A 49 1.16 19.80 0.09
CA LEU A 49 2.23 20.79 0.11
C LEU A 49 2.46 21.48 -1.24
N ILE A 50 2.10 20.82 -2.34
CA ILE A 50 2.20 21.36 -3.70
C ILE A 50 0.90 22.09 -4.04
N ASP A 51 1.02 23.29 -4.58
CA ASP A 51 -0.13 24.08 -5.03
C ASP A 51 -0.89 23.35 -6.15
N GLU A 52 -2.22 23.34 -6.08
CA GLU A 52 -3.07 22.75 -7.10
C GLU A 52 -2.87 23.42 -8.47
N GLN A 53 -2.68 24.75 -8.49
CA GLN A 53 -2.43 25.51 -9.71
C GLN A 53 -1.11 25.09 -10.37
N PHE A 54 -0.09 24.77 -9.57
CA PHE A 54 1.16 24.24 -10.09
C PHE A 54 0.97 22.90 -10.79
N LEU A 55 0.01 22.07 -10.35
CA LEU A 55 -0.27 20.77 -10.94
C LEU A 55 -1.32 20.82 -12.07
N ASP A 56 -1.79 22.01 -12.44
CA ASP A 56 -2.85 22.15 -13.44
C ASP A 56 -2.32 21.98 -14.87
N ALA A 57 -2.90 21.02 -15.58
CA ALA A 57 -2.66 20.80 -17.00
C ALA A 57 -3.17 21.97 -17.87
N ASN A 58 -4.16 22.72 -17.37
CA ASN A 58 -4.91 23.72 -18.12
C ASN A 58 -4.47 25.16 -17.84
N GLN A 59 -3.32 25.39 -17.22
CA GLN A 59 -2.82 26.73 -16.87
C GLN A 59 -2.83 27.73 -18.04
N TYR A 60 -2.59 27.24 -19.27
CA TYR A 60 -2.62 28.03 -20.51
C TYR A 60 -3.79 27.67 -21.42
N ARG A 61 -4.73 26.84 -20.98
CA ARG A 61 -5.88 26.45 -21.79
C ARG A 61 -6.90 27.57 -21.79
N THR A 62 -7.31 27.99 -22.98
CA THR A 62 -8.43 28.92 -23.16
C THR A 62 -9.59 28.23 -23.86
N THR A 63 -10.79 28.58 -23.41
CA THR A 63 -12.02 28.26 -24.15
C THR A 63 -12.32 29.45 -25.04
N HIS A 64 -11.92 29.37 -26.31
CA HIS A 64 -12.41 30.34 -27.28
C HIS A 64 -13.90 30.10 -27.55
N GLN A 65 -14.68 31.18 -27.49
CA GLN A 65 -16.05 31.15 -28.00
C GLN A 65 -15.97 30.88 -29.50
N THR A 66 -16.64 29.82 -29.95
CA THR A 66 -16.75 29.48 -31.36
C THR A 66 -17.28 30.70 -32.11
N ALA A 67 -16.46 31.24 -32.99
CA ALA A 67 -16.88 32.33 -33.86
C ALA A 67 -18.10 31.87 -34.65
N SER A 68 -19.07 32.78 -34.86
CA SER A 68 -20.19 32.50 -35.74
C SER A 68 -19.64 32.17 -37.13
N PRO A 69 -20.06 31.06 -37.74
CA PRO A 69 -19.51 30.65 -39.03
C PRO A 69 -19.75 31.75 -40.06
N THR A 70 -18.71 32.11 -40.80
CA THR A 70 -18.75 33.21 -41.78
C THR A 70 -19.42 32.82 -43.10
N THR A 71 -19.64 31.53 -43.31
CA THR A 71 -20.16 30.95 -44.56
C THR A 71 -21.52 30.30 -44.33
N ALA A 72 -22.47 30.56 -45.23
CA ALA A 72 -23.77 29.91 -45.19
C ALA A 72 -23.62 28.40 -45.44
N PRO A 73 -24.25 27.53 -44.62
CA PRO A 73 -24.17 26.09 -44.81
C PRO A 73 -25.00 25.65 -46.03
N ALA A 74 -24.48 24.67 -46.77
CA ALA A 74 -25.21 23.98 -47.82
C ALA A 74 -26.33 23.10 -47.23
N PRO A 75 -27.42 22.81 -47.98
CA PRO A 75 -28.51 22.00 -47.47
C PRO A 75 -28.06 20.58 -47.06
N ALA A 76 -28.28 20.23 -45.80
CA ALA A 76 -27.96 18.91 -45.26
C ALA A 76 -28.78 17.74 -45.86
N ALA A 77 -29.80 18.03 -46.68
CA ALA A 77 -30.67 17.01 -47.27
C ALA A 77 -29.88 15.92 -48.02
N ASN A 78 -28.80 16.29 -48.71
CA ASN A 78 -27.95 15.33 -49.42
C ASN A 78 -27.23 14.37 -48.46
N LEU A 79 -26.73 14.87 -47.31
CA LEU A 79 -26.14 14.02 -46.27
C LEU A 79 -27.18 13.09 -45.65
N LEU A 80 -28.36 13.62 -45.34
CA LEU A 80 -29.45 12.83 -44.76
C LEU A 80 -29.91 11.71 -45.70
N GLN A 81 -29.99 11.99 -47.00
CA GLN A 81 -30.35 10.99 -48.00
C GLN A 81 -29.24 9.94 -48.19
N GLN A 82 -27.98 10.38 -48.26
CA GLN A 82 -26.84 9.49 -48.47
C GLN A 82 -26.65 8.50 -47.32
N TYR A 83 -26.87 8.94 -46.08
CA TYR A 83 -26.61 8.14 -44.87
C TYR A 83 -27.87 7.59 -44.19
N GLN A 84 -29.04 7.70 -44.82
CA GLN A 84 -30.32 7.24 -44.26
C GLN A 84 -30.30 5.76 -43.84
N ALA A 85 -29.64 4.91 -44.65
CA ALA A 85 -29.55 3.48 -44.41
C ALA A 85 -28.74 3.09 -43.16
N GLU A 86 -27.93 4.01 -42.62
CA GLU A 86 -27.14 3.78 -41.42
C GLU A 86 -27.92 4.04 -40.12
N GLY A 87 -29.17 4.50 -40.21
CA GLY A 87 -29.98 4.86 -39.06
C GLY A 87 -29.48 6.15 -38.41
N ILE A 88 -29.86 7.29 -38.99
CA ILE A 88 -29.47 8.62 -38.49
C ILE A 88 -30.11 8.85 -37.13
N ILE A 89 -29.28 9.17 -36.14
CA ILE A 89 -29.67 9.49 -34.76
C ILE A 89 -29.75 11.01 -34.61
N GLU A 90 -28.69 11.71 -35.02
CA GLU A 90 -28.55 13.14 -34.79
C GLU A 90 -27.74 13.81 -35.91
N LEU A 91 -28.11 15.04 -36.25
CA LEU A 91 -27.31 15.92 -37.09
C LEU A 91 -27.22 17.29 -36.41
N THR A 92 -26.02 17.67 -35.99
CA THR A 92 -25.76 18.98 -35.37
C THR A 92 -24.88 19.84 -36.26
N LEU A 93 -25.09 21.16 -36.18
CA LEU A 93 -24.23 22.14 -36.81
C LEU A 93 -23.31 22.75 -35.74
N THR A 94 -22.02 22.50 -35.87
CA THR A 94 -20.97 23.04 -35.03
C THR A 94 -20.03 23.91 -35.89
N SER A 95 -18.91 24.36 -35.33
CA SER A 95 -17.84 24.98 -36.09
C SER A 95 -16.48 24.52 -35.61
N VAL A 96 -15.55 24.46 -36.55
CA VAL A 96 -14.12 24.31 -36.31
C VAL A 96 -13.46 25.58 -36.84
N LEU A 97 -12.73 26.28 -35.98
CA LEU A 97 -12.29 27.65 -36.25
C LEU A 97 -13.51 28.55 -36.57
N GLU A 98 -13.53 29.18 -37.75
CA GLU A 98 -14.63 30.04 -38.23
C GLU A 98 -15.48 29.36 -39.32
N ARG A 99 -15.29 28.05 -39.54
CA ARG A 99 -15.94 27.28 -40.60
C ARG A 99 -16.95 26.29 -40.01
N ALA A 100 -18.18 26.33 -40.54
CA ALA A 100 -19.26 25.47 -40.09
C ALA A 100 -19.02 23.99 -40.44
N VAL A 101 -19.37 23.11 -39.50
CA VAL A 101 -19.21 21.65 -39.60
C VAL A 101 -20.53 20.96 -39.27
N TYR A 102 -20.96 20.04 -40.12
CA TYR A 102 -22.03 19.10 -39.81
C TYR A 102 -21.45 17.88 -39.09
N THR A 103 -21.92 17.63 -37.87
CA THR A 103 -21.67 16.38 -37.13
C THR A 103 -22.86 15.47 -37.33
N LEU A 104 -22.66 14.36 -38.04
CA LEU A 104 -23.67 13.34 -38.31
C LEU A 104 -23.41 12.12 -37.44
N ILE A 105 -24.34 11.81 -36.55
CA ILE A 105 -24.32 10.62 -35.69
C ILE A 105 -25.31 9.61 -36.26
N THR A 106 -24.83 8.42 -36.62
CA THR A 106 -25.64 7.29 -37.06
C THR A 106 -25.56 6.15 -36.04
N ALA A 107 -26.39 5.11 -36.21
CA ALA A 107 -26.30 3.91 -35.38
C ALA A 107 -24.99 3.12 -35.60
N GLN A 108 -24.20 3.48 -36.61
CA GLN A 108 -22.94 2.82 -36.94
C GLN A 108 -21.74 3.64 -36.49
N GLN A 109 -21.71 4.95 -36.79
CA GLN A 109 -20.57 5.82 -36.50
C GLN A 109 -20.92 7.30 -36.52
N THR A 110 -19.99 8.11 -36.01
CA THR A 110 -20.01 9.57 -36.15
C THR A 110 -19.15 10.00 -37.34
N ARG A 111 -19.60 11.03 -38.08
CA ARG A 111 -18.85 11.65 -39.18
C ARG A 111 -18.97 13.17 -39.12
N TRP A 112 -17.93 13.84 -39.63
CA TRP A 112 -17.87 15.29 -39.74
C TRP A 112 -17.74 15.70 -41.20
N PHE A 113 -18.49 16.73 -41.59
CA PHE A 113 -18.45 17.30 -42.94
C PHE A 113 -18.35 18.81 -42.88
N TRP A 114 -17.60 19.40 -43.79
CA TRP A 114 -17.66 20.84 -43.97
C TRP A 114 -19.04 21.25 -44.45
N ALA A 115 -19.71 22.16 -43.72
CA ALA A 115 -21.11 22.47 -43.98
C ALA A 115 -21.32 23.19 -45.31
N ASP A 116 -20.31 23.87 -45.85
CA ASP A 116 -20.36 24.61 -47.12
C ASP A 116 -20.28 23.70 -48.37
N SER A 117 -19.55 22.60 -48.28
CA SER A 117 -19.15 21.75 -49.41
C SER A 117 -19.65 20.31 -49.29
N LEU A 118 -20.11 19.93 -48.09
CA LEU A 118 -20.52 18.59 -47.70
C LEU A 118 -19.43 17.52 -47.90
N GLN A 119 -18.18 17.94 -48.10
CA GLN A 119 -17.03 17.04 -48.14
C GLN A 119 -16.65 16.60 -46.72
N PRO A 120 -16.13 15.37 -46.54
CA PRO A 120 -15.60 14.94 -45.25
C PRO A 120 -14.64 15.96 -44.67
N LEU A 121 -14.75 16.22 -43.37
CA LEU A 121 -13.83 17.09 -42.66
C LEU A 121 -12.42 16.47 -42.75
N SER A 122 -11.48 17.27 -43.23
CA SER A 122 -10.07 16.93 -43.28
C SER A 122 -9.30 18.19 -42.93
N LEU A 123 -8.47 18.09 -41.89
CA LEU A 123 -7.63 19.19 -41.41
C LEU A 123 -6.22 19.03 -41.95
N ASN A 124 -5.68 20.12 -42.49
CA ASN A 124 -4.25 20.21 -42.79
C ASN A 124 -3.45 20.73 -41.58
N ASP A 125 -2.12 20.60 -41.63
CA ASP A 125 -1.25 21.00 -40.52
C ASP A 125 -1.42 22.46 -40.08
N ALA A 126 -1.70 23.37 -41.02
CA ALA A 126 -1.93 24.78 -40.70
C ALA A 126 -3.25 25.00 -39.95
N GLU A 127 -4.30 24.25 -40.30
CA GLU A 127 -5.58 24.28 -39.58
C GLU A 127 -5.45 23.68 -38.18
N ILE A 128 -4.74 22.55 -38.04
CA ILE A 128 -4.45 21.94 -36.73
C ILE A 128 -3.65 22.91 -35.85
N LEU A 129 -2.62 23.56 -36.41
CA LEU A 129 -1.85 24.58 -35.72
C LEU A 129 -2.73 25.78 -35.31
N ALA A 130 -3.67 26.21 -36.16
CA ALA A 130 -4.58 27.29 -35.83
C ALA A 130 -5.53 26.92 -34.68
N ILE A 131 -6.06 25.68 -34.65
CA ILE A 131 -6.89 25.17 -33.56
C ILE A 131 -6.08 25.17 -32.25
N ALA A 132 -4.85 24.67 -32.30
CA ALA A 132 -3.96 24.66 -31.13
C ALA A 132 -3.70 26.07 -30.60
N LYS A 133 -3.39 27.03 -31.49
CA LYS A 133 -3.18 28.44 -31.15
C LYS A 133 -4.42 29.08 -30.52
N GLN A 134 -5.62 28.79 -31.01
CA GLN A 134 -6.84 29.27 -30.38
C GLN A 134 -7.04 28.69 -28.98
N SER A 135 -6.56 27.48 -28.71
CA SER A 135 -6.74 26.87 -27.39
C SER A 135 -5.69 27.26 -26.34
N TYR A 136 -4.67 28.05 -26.71
CA TYR A 136 -3.46 28.27 -25.91
C TYR A 136 -3.17 29.76 -25.70
N SER A 137 -3.03 30.17 -24.44
CA SER A 137 -2.72 31.56 -24.04
C SER A 137 -1.26 31.80 -23.62
N GLY A 138 -0.43 30.75 -23.59
CA GLY A 138 0.97 30.88 -23.18
C GLY A 138 1.84 31.56 -24.24
N SER A 139 3.07 31.89 -23.85
CA SER A 139 4.01 32.63 -24.70
C SER A 139 4.87 31.75 -25.63
N GLY A 140 4.78 30.42 -25.50
CA GLY A 140 5.61 29.48 -26.25
C GLY A 140 5.19 29.37 -27.72
N GLU A 141 6.16 29.26 -28.62
CA GLU A 141 5.89 28.90 -30.01
C GLU A 141 5.48 27.42 -30.11
N LEU A 142 4.43 27.14 -30.89
CA LEU A 142 3.95 25.77 -31.10
C LEU A 142 4.74 25.08 -32.21
N SER A 143 5.11 23.82 -31.97
CA SER A 143 5.71 22.93 -32.95
C SER A 143 4.77 22.63 -34.12
N ALA A 144 5.31 21.99 -35.16
CA ALA A 144 4.46 21.35 -36.17
C ALA A 144 3.60 20.22 -35.53
N PRO A 145 2.39 19.96 -36.05
CA PRO A 145 1.58 18.81 -35.63
C PRO A 145 2.31 17.49 -35.84
N GLN A 146 2.29 16.64 -34.82
CA GLN A 146 2.75 15.27 -34.90
C GLN A 146 1.57 14.32 -34.69
N ILE A 147 1.25 13.50 -35.69
CA ILE A 147 0.25 12.45 -35.54
C ILE A 147 0.81 11.34 -34.66
N LEU A 148 0.11 11.03 -33.57
CA LEU A 148 0.48 9.97 -32.65
C LEU A 148 0.16 8.60 -33.25
N THR A 149 1.13 7.69 -33.18
CA THR A 149 1.01 6.33 -33.74
C THR A 149 0.64 5.26 -32.71
N HIS A 150 0.66 5.63 -31.42
CA HIS A 150 0.24 4.77 -30.32
C HIS A 150 -1.16 5.16 -29.82
N GLU A 151 -1.82 4.24 -29.13
CA GLU A 151 -3.08 4.54 -28.44
C GLU A 151 -2.88 5.65 -27.39
N THR A 152 -3.87 6.52 -27.29
CA THR A 152 -3.91 7.59 -26.30
C THR A 152 -5.04 7.32 -25.31
N PRO A 153 -4.96 7.82 -24.07
CA PRO A 153 -6.06 7.70 -23.11
C PRO A 153 -7.28 8.59 -23.44
N PHE A 154 -7.20 9.38 -24.52
CA PHE A 154 -8.28 10.28 -24.94
C PHE A 154 -9.31 9.55 -25.81
N ASP A 155 -10.58 9.85 -25.57
CA ASP A 155 -11.67 9.41 -26.44
C ASP A 155 -11.65 10.23 -27.74
N ALA A 156 -10.99 9.70 -28.76
CA ALA A 156 -10.79 10.33 -30.06
C ALA A 156 -11.49 9.52 -31.15
N SER A 157 -12.13 10.21 -32.09
CA SER A 157 -12.81 9.56 -33.22
C SER A 157 -11.91 9.33 -34.42
N GLY A 158 -10.73 9.96 -34.46
CA GLY A 158 -9.68 9.72 -35.44
C GLY A 158 -8.28 9.79 -34.85
N PRO A 159 -7.24 9.84 -35.71
CA PRO A 159 -5.87 10.03 -35.27
C PRO A 159 -5.73 11.28 -34.41
N VAL A 160 -4.92 11.18 -33.35
CA VAL A 160 -4.65 12.31 -32.45
C VAL A 160 -3.40 13.04 -32.92
N ALA A 161 -3.53 14.34 -33.18
CA ALA A 161 -2.41 15.22 -33.41
C ALA A 161 -1.93 15.81 -32.08
N MET A 162 -0.61 15.83 -31.87
CA MET A 162 0.04 16.48 -30.73
C MET A 162 0.89 17.66 -31.21
N LEU A 163 0.79 18.78 -30.50
CA LEU A 163 1.65 19.94 -30.66
C LEU A 163 2.30 20.26 -29.32
N ILE A 164 3.55 20.73 -29.35
CA ILE A 164 4.31 21.10 -28.15
C ILE A 164 4.60 22.59 -28.20
N ALA A 165 4.24 23.31 -27.15
CA ALA A 165 4.62 24.70 -26.94
C ALA A 165 6.03 24.78 -26.33
N ALA A 166 6.86 25.68 -26.87
CA ALA A 166 8.14 26.04 -26.30
C ALA A 166 7.97 27.01 -25.11
N ASP A 167 7.24 26.58 -24.08
CA ASP A 167 7.07 27.28 -22.81
C ASP A 167 7.84 26.58 -21.67
N GLU A 168 7.83 27.17 -20.48
CA GLU A 168 8.60 26.67 -19.33
C GLU A 168 8.18 25.27 -18.87
N VAL A 169 6.92 24.90 -19.11
CA VAL A 169 6.32 23.65 -18.62
C VAL A 169 6.21 22.58 -19.72
N GLY A 170 6.52 22.93 -20.97
CA GLY A 170 6.39 22.07 -22.13
C GLY A 170 4.94 21.64 -22.39
N THR A 171 4.04 22.61 -22.55
CA THR A 171 2.61 22.37 -22.81
C THR A 171 2.40 21.56 -24.08
N ARG A 172 1.66 20.45 -23.97
CA ARG A 172 1.27 19.55 -25.05
C ARG A 172 -0.22 19.66 -25.29
N ILE A 173 -0.61 19.90 -26.53
CA ILE A 173 -2.00 20.08 -26.95
C ILE A 173 -2.37 18.90 -27.84
N TYR A 174 -3.44 18.20 -27.47
CA TYR A 174 -3.95 17.02 -28.18
C TYR A 174 -5.24 17.36 -28.91
N ILE A 175 -5.28 17.10 -30.20
CA ILE A 175 -6.41 17.43 -31.08
C ILE A 175 -6.86 16.17 -31.81
N ASP A 176 -8.15 15.89 -31.78
CA ASP A 176 -8.77 14.87 -32.63
C ASP A 176 -8.85 15.38 -34.07
N THR A 177 -8.13 14.73 -34.99
CA THR A 177 -8.11 15.17 -36.39
C THR A 177 -9.41 14.90 -37.13
N ALA A 178 -10.29 14.02 -36.63
CA ALA A 178 -11.58 13.75 -37.25
C ALA A 178 -12.62 14.84 -36.98
N SER A 179 -12.57 15.46 -35.80
CA SER A 179 -13.57 16.45 -35.36
C SER A 179 -13.03 17.87 -35.22
N GLY A 180 -11.71 18.05 -35.14
CA GLY A 180 -11.07 19.33 -34.78
C GLY A 180 -11.19 19.68 -33.29
N THR A 181 -11.64 18.74 -32.45
CA THR A 181 -11.80 18.95 -31.01
C THR A 181 -10.45 18.94 -30.31
N VAL A 182 -10.21 19.94 -29.45
CA VAL A 182 -9.07 19.93 -28.51
C VAL A 182 -9.41 18.99 -27.35
N LEU A 183 -8.83 17.79 -27.37
CA LEU A 183 -9.08 16.73 -26.40
C LEU A 183 -8.54 17.11 -25.03
N ALA A 184 -7.26 17.52 -24.97
CA ALA A 184 -6.60 17.84 -23.72
C ALA A 184 -5.43 18.80 -23.91
N HIS A 185 -5.09 19.49 -22.82
CA HIS A 185 -3.78 20.06 -22.58
C HIS A 185 -3.10 19.19 -21.51
N GLN A 186 -1.79 18.96 -21.63
CA GLN A 186 -0.94 18.36 -20.61
C GLN A 186 0.40 19.11 -20.55
N ASN A 187 1.13 19.00 -19.46
CA ASN A 187 2.44 19.60 -19.30
C ASN A 187 3.29 18.79 -18.30
N SER A 188 4.55 19.15 -18.12
CA SER A 188 5.45 18.46 -17.19
C SER A 188 4.96 18.45 -15.73
N GLN A 189 4.15 19.44 -15.32
CA GLN A 189 3.60 19.51 -13.97
C GLN A 189 2.38 18.60 -13.81
N SER A 190 1.53 18.49 -14.84
CA SER A 190 0.46 17.49 -14.86
C SER A 190 1.01 16.07 -14.93
N ASP A 191 2.18 15.84 -15.56
CA ASP A 191 2.85 14.53 -15.52
C ASP A 191 3.25 14.15 -14.08
N LEU A 192 3.71 15.12 -13.28
CA LEU A 192 3.96 14.91 -11.86
C LEU A 192 2.67 14.60 -11.11
N LYS A 193 1.57 15.30 -11.41
CA LYS A 193 0.24 15.02 -10.85
C LYS A 193 -0.19 13.58 -11.13
N ASP A 194 -0.04 13.13 -12.37
CA ASP A 194 -0.38 11.77 -12.81
C ASP A 194 0.50 10.73 -12.09
N LEU A 195 1.80 10.97 -11.97
CA LEU A 195 2.71 10.11 -11.19
C LEU A 195 2.30 10.00 -9.72
N LEU A 196 1.95 11.14 -9.09
CA LEU A 196 1.51 11.15 -7.70
C LEU A 196 0.20 10.38 -7.53
N PHE A 197 -0.78 10.55 -8.43
CA PHE A 197 -2.04 9.82 -8.40
C PHE A 197 -1.86 8.31 -8.62
N MET A 198 -1.05 7.93 -9.63
CA MET A 198 -0.70 6.54 -9.89
C MET A 198 -0.14 5.85 -8.64
N LEU A 199 0.84 6.48 -7.99
CA LEU A 199 1.47 5.94 -6.77
C LEU A 199 0.52 5.93 -5.57
N HIS A 200 -0.30 6.98 -5.41
CA HIS A 200 -1.22 7.13 -4.28
C HIS A 200 -2.37 6.13 -4.35
N PHE A 201 -2.93 5.91 -5.54
CA PHE A 201 -4.03 4.97 -5.77
C PHE A 201 -3.58 3.56 -6.14
N MET A 202 -2.26 3.33 -6.30
CA MET A 202 -1.68 2.04 -6.74
C MET A 202 -2.18 1.56 -8.11
N ASP A 203 -2.65 2.48 -8.96
CA ASP A 203 -3.23 2.19 -10.25
C ASP A 203 -2.19 2.40 -11.37
N TYR A 204 -1.29 1.43 -11.53
CA TYR A 204 -0.13 1.54 -12.43
C TYR A 204 -0.46 1.29 -13.91
N ALA A 205 -1.62 0.69 -14.22
CA ALA A 205 -2.12 0.45 -15.58
C ALA A 205 -3.54 -0.17 -15.54
N PRO A 206 -4.41 0.12 -16.53
CA PRO A 206 -4.23 1.04 -17.66
C PRO A 206 -4.67 2.49 -17.37
N ASP A 207 -5.41 2.71 -16.29
CA ASP A 207 -6.13 3.97 -16.02
C ASP A 207 -5.30 5.02 -15.24
N ASN A 208 -4.05 4.67 -14.89
CA ASN A 208 -3.01 5.57 -14.35
C ASN A 208 -3.44 6.48 -13.18
N GLY A 209 -4.22 5.97 -12.23
CA GLY A 209 -4.64 6.73 -11.04
C GLY A 209 -6.10 7.17 -11.06
N ILE A 210 -6.84 6.90 -12.14
CA ILE A 210 -8.27 7.23 -12.25
C ILE A 210 -9.12 6.11 -11.62
N GLY A 211 -8.66 4.86 -11.69
CA GLY A 211 -9.39 3.69 -11.23
C GLY A 211 -9.09 3.30 -9.78
N PHE A 212 -10.13 3.16 -8.95
CA PHE A 212 -9.99 2.74 -7.55
C PHE A 212 -10.35 1.25 -7.30
N ASN A 213 -10.88 0.54 -8.30
CA ASN A 213 -11.43 -0.81 -8.15
C ASN A 213 -10.63 -1.91 -8.87
N HIS A 214 -9.30 -1.89 -8.78
CA HIS A 214 -8.43 -2.84 -9.48
C HIS A 214 -7.81 -3.89 -8.52
N LEU A 215 -7.26 -4.97 -9.10
CA LEU A 215 -6.81 -6.16 -8.36
C LEU A 215 -5.75 -5.83 -7.29
N LEU A 216 -4.80 -4.94 -7.59
CA LEU A 216 -3.73 -4.59 -6.66
C LEU A 216 -4.26 -3.94 -5.37
N VAL A 217 -5.12 -2.91 -5.47
CA VAL A 217 -5.80 -2.31 -4.31
C VAL A 217 -6.60 -3.35 -3.53
N GLN A 218 -7.31 -4.26 -4.20
CA GLN A 218 -8.07 -5.33 -3.51
C GLN A 218 -7.15 -6.25 -2.70
N LEU A 219 -6.03 -6.70 -3.28
CA LEU A 219 -5.05 -7.56 -2.61
C LEU A 219 -4.39 -6.85 -1.42
N VAL A 220 -3.97 -5.59 -1.59
CA VAL A 220 -3.38 -4.78 -0.51
C VAL A 220 -4.40 -4.52 0.60
N SER A 221 -5.67 -4.29 0.25
CA SER A 221 -6.76 -4.09 1.23
C SER A 221 -7.02 -5.35 2.06
N ILE A 222 -7.05 -6.53 1.43
CA ILE A 222 -7.13 -7.81 2.14
C ILE A 222 -5.90 -8.02 3.02
N ALA A 223 -4.71 -7.74 2.52
CA ALA A 223 -3.46 -7.82 3.29
C ALA A 223 -3.47 -6.88 4.51
N ALA A 224 -3.96 -5.66 4.36
CA ALA A 224 -4.11 -4.69 5.45
C ALA A 224 -5.14 -5.14 6.49
N LEU A 225 -6.27 -5.71 6.04
CA LEU A 225 -7.27 -6.30 6.93
C LEU A 225 -6.67 -7.47 7.74
N LEU A 226 -5.97 -8.40 7.08
CA LEU A 226 -5.30 -9.52 7.73
C LEU A 226 -4.19 -9.04 8.68
N LEU A 227 -3.49 -7.96 8.34
CA LEU A 227 -2.51 -7.31 9.22
C LEU A 227 -3.18 -6.79 10.51
N GLY A 228 -4.31 -6.09 10.38
CA GLY A 228 -5.09 -5.60 11.53
C GLY A 228 -5.61 -6.74 12.41
N LEU A 229 -6.24 -7.75 11.80
CA LEU A 229 -6.78 -8.92 12.52
C LEU A 229 -5.69 -9.71 13.24
N SER A 230 -4.55 -9.96 12.57
CA SER A 230 -3.41 -10.64 13.20
C SER A 230 -2.82 -9.82 14.35
N GLY A 231 -2.78 -8.49 14.24
CA GLY A 231 -2.35 -7.60 15.31
C GLY A 231 -3.25 -7.68 16.54
N ILE A 232 -4.58 -7.63 16.34
CA ILE A 232 -5.59 -7.78 17.40
C ILE A 232 -5.42 -9.13 18.09
N TYR A 233 -5.28 -10.22 17.33
CA TYR A 233 -5.07 -11.55 17.88
C TYR A 233 -3.80 -11.63 18.74
N ILE A 234 -2.66 -11.14 18.23
CA ILE A 234 -1.38 -11.16 18.95
C ILE A 234 -1.48 -10.35 20.25
N LEU A 235 -2.12 -9.17 20.20
CA LEU A 235 -2.30 -8.33 21.37
C LEU A 235 -3.18 -9.02 22.42
N GLY A 236 -4.31 -9.59 22.01
CA GLY A 236 -5.21 -10.33 22.89
C GLY A 236 -4.56 -11.57 23.50
N HIS A 237 -3.82 -12.34 22.69
CA HIS A 237 -3.08 -13.50 23.15
C HIS A 237 -2.03 -13.14 24.20
N LYS A 238 -1.25 -12.06 23.97
CA LYS A 238 -0.28 -11.57 24.95
C LYS A 238 -0.94 -11.05 26.23
N PHE A 239 -2.09 -10.40 26.13
CA PHE A 239 -2.86 -9.94 27.29
C PHE A 239 -3.36 -11.12 28.13
N HIS A 240 -3.90 -12.16 27.48
CA HIS A 240 -4.36 -13.38 28.15
C HIS A 240 -3.21 -14.11 28.87
N GLN A 241 -2.02 -14.12 28.28
CA GLN A 241 -0.81 -14.71 28.88
C GLN A 241 -0.14 -13.83 29.96
N GLY A 242 -0.72 -12.66 30.28
CA GLY A 242 -0.17 -11.76 31.30
C GLY A 242 1.12 -11.04 30.89
N GLN A 243 1.44 -11.01 29.60
CA GLN A 243 2.65 -10.40 29.06
C GLN A 243 2.47 -8.91 28.71
N LEU A 244 1.24 -8.40 28.72
CA LEU A 244 0.94 -6.97 28.65
C LEU A 244 0.14 -6.54 29.87
N SER A 245 0.58 -5.49 30.54
CA SER A 245 -0.19 -4.78 31.57
C SER A 245 -0.48 -3.36 31.10
N LEU A 246 -1.74 -2.95 31.12
CA LEU A 246 -2.10 -1.55 30.92
C LEU A 246 -1.68 -0.75 32.17
N PRO A 247 -1.03 0.41 32.03
CA PRO A 247 -0.48 1.15 33.17
C PRO A 247 -1.53 1.57 34.20
N PHE A 248 -2.78 1.78 33.75
CA PHE A 248 -3.95 2.09 34.59
C PHE A 248 -4.64 0.84 35.17
N LEU A 249 -4.34 -0.37 34.68
CA LEU A 249 -4.70 -1.65 35.32
C LEU A 249 -3.43 -2.33 35.86
N ARG A 250 -2.57 -1.57 36.54
CA ARG A 250 -1.33 -2.11 37.14
C ARG A 250 -1.69 -3.33 37.98
N ARG A 251 -1.22 -4.51 37.56
CA ARG A 251 -1.38 -5.75 38.31
C ARG A 251 -0.74 -5.58 39.67
N LYS A 252 -1.40 -6.08 40.71
CA LYS A 252 -0.85 -6.11 42.06
C LYS A 252 0.49 -6.85 42.02
N THR A 253 1.54 -6.23 42.54
CA THR A 253 2.85 -6.84 42.74
C THR A 253 2.67 -8.16 43.51
N ALA A 254 3.21 -9.26 43.00
CA ALA A 254 3.12 -10.52 43.71
C ALA A 254 3.93 -10.40 45.01
N ILE A 255 3.30 -10.60 46.17
CA ILE A 255 3.94 -10.51 47.47
C ILE A 255 4.68 -11.81 47.74
N GLY A 256 6.01 -11.75 47.82
CA GLY A 256 6.85 -12.87 48.20
C GLY A 256 8.24 -12.77 47.57
N LYS A 257 9.01 -13.86 47.69
CA LYS A 257 10.42 -13.88 47.33
C LYS A 257 10.67 -14.81 46.15
N LEU A 258 11.20 -14.26 45.06
CA LEU A 258 11.79 -15.03 43.98
C LEU A 258 13.26 -15.28 44.31
N VAL A 259 13.64 -16.56 44.40
CA VAL A 259 15.00 -16.98 44.73
C VAL A 259 15.64 -17.57 43.48
N LEU A 260 16.77 -16.99 43.06
CA LEU A 260 17.52 -17.42 41.89
C LEU A 260 18.79 -18.15 42.32
N PHE A 261 19.01 -19.34 41.77
CA PHE A 261 20.17 -20.18 41.99
C PHE A 261 21.07 -20.22 40.74
N THR A 262 22.35 -20.55 40.95
CA THR A 262 23.23 -20.98 39.87
C THR A 262 22.81 -22.37 39.36
N GLN A 263 23.37 -22.80 38.24
CA GLN A 263 23.20 -24.17 37.74
C GLN A 263 23.68 -25.25 38.74
N ASP A 264 24.62 -24.90 39.64
CA ASP A 264 25.22 -25.79 40.63
C ASP A 264 24.51 -25.70 42.00
N ALA A 265 23.25 -25.23 42.00
CA ALA A 265 22.39 -25.10 43.18
C ALA A 265 22.88 -24.13 44.28
N GLN A 266 23.79 -23.21 43.96
CA GLN A 266 24.21 -22.14 44.88
C GLN A 266 23.27 -20.94 44.79
N LEU A 267 22.98 -20.31 45.92
CA LEU A 267 22.16 -19.10 45.98
C LEU A 267 22.85 -17.95 45.22
N LEU A 268 22.15 -17.32 44.27
CA LEU A 268 22.70 -16.26 43.42
C LEU A 268 22.09 -14.88 43.72
N ALA A 269 20.76 -14.79 43.81
CA ALA A 269 20.06 -13.53 44.05
C ALA A 269 18.65 -13.76 44.56
N GLU A 270 18.08 -12.73 45.19
CA GLU A 270 16.73 -12.74 45.73
C GLU A 270 16.01 -11.46 45.29
N PHE A 271 14.76 -11.60 44.84
CA PHE A 271 13.94 -10.48 44.37
C PHE A 271 12.63 -10.46 45.15
N THR A 272 12.31 -9.30 45.73
CA THR A 272 11.09 -9.06 46.52
C THR A 272 10.05 -8.26 45.77
N GLU A 273 10.46 -7.51 44.75
CA GLU A 273 9.59 -6.77 43.85
C GLU A 273 9.40 -7.58 42.57
N LEU A 274 8.20 -8.15 42.40
CA LEU A 274 7.86 -8.95 41.23
C LEU A 274 6.78 -8.23 40.43
N SER A 275 7.19 -7.74 39.26
CA SER A 275 6.32 -7.08 38.29
C SER A 275 6.49 -7.70 36.90
N GLY A 276 5.36 -7.96 36.23
CA GLY A 276 5.34 -8.47 34.86
C GLY A 276 5.90 -9.88 34.76
N THR A 277 6.83 -10.09 33.81
CA THR A 277 7.43 -11.41 33.54
C THR A 277 8.65 -11.68 34.42
N TYR A 278 9.09 -12.94 34.55
CA TYR A 278 10.35 -13.24 35.25
C TYR A 278 11.55 -12.54 34.62
N LEU A 279 11.57 -12.38 33.29
CA LEU A 279 12.62 -11.60 32.62
C LEU A 279 12.64 -10.15 33.14
N GLU A 280 11.48 -9.50 33.18
CA GLU A 280 11.32 -8.10 33.58
C GLU A 280 11.70 -7.92 35.06
N SER A 281 11.19 -8.77 35.95
CA SER A 281 11.52 -8.73 37.38
C SER A 281 13.02 -8.96 37.63
N ILE A 282 13.64 -9.93 36.95
CA ILE A 282 15.08 -10.21 37.11
C ILE A 282 15.94 -9.09 36.50
N ASN A 283 15.49 -8.45 35.42
CA ASN A 283 16.20 -7.35 34.77
C ASN A 283 15.85 -5.97 35.35
N GLN A 284 15.03 -5.90 36.40
CA GLN A 284 14.68 -4.63 37.03
C GLN A 284 15.97 -3.93 37.53
N GLY A 285 16.12 -2.67 37.11
CA GLY A 285 17.27 -1.81 37.44
C GLY A 285 18.58 -2.14 36.74
N ARG A 286 18.75 -3.36 36.18
CA ARG A 286 19.94 -3.75 35.40
C ARG A 286 19.68 -5.03 34.59
N GLU A 287 20.24 -5.11 33.39
CA GLU A 287 20.15 -6.31 32.56
C GLU A 287 21.00 -7.45 33.16
N ARG A 288 20.34 -8.53 33.62
CA ARG A 288 20.99 -9.76 34.14
C ARG A 288 20.80 -10.94 33.20
N LEU A 289 19.62 -11.04 32.57
CA LEU A 289 19.28 -12.01 31.54
C LEU A 289 19.18 -11.32 30.18
N ARG A 290 20.13 -11.61 29.29
CA ARG A 290 20.14 -11.04 27.94
C ARG A 290 19.10 -11.66 27.02
N THR A 291 18.51 -10.83 26.17
CA THR A 291 17.66 -11.29 25.06
C THR A 291 17.95 -10.49 23.80
N GLN A 292 17.75 -11.10 22.63
CA GLN A 292 17.79 -10.39 21.34
C GLN A 292 16.41 -9.93 20.88
N CYS A 293 15.34 -10.40 21.52
CA CYS A 293 13.96 -10.15 21.12
C CYS A 293 13.18 -9.26 22.10
N GLY A 294 13.87 -8.67 23.09
CA GLY A 294 13.24 -7.80 24.10
C GLY A 294 12.14 -8.50 24.93
N GLY A 295 12.25 -9.81 25.12
CA GLY A 295 11.23 -10.59 25.83
C GLY A 295 10.04 -11.07 24.99
N GLY A 296 10.08 -10.98 23.66
CA GLY A 296 9.00 -11.47 22.78
C GLY A 296 8.98 -12.97 22.51
N GLY A 297 9.70 -13.81 23.27
CA GLY A 297 9.66 -15.27 23.12
C GLY A 297 10.36 -15.85 21.88
N ARG A 298 11.07 -15.02 21.08
CA ARG A 298 11.59 -15.42 19.74
C ARG A 298 13.08 -15.74 19.65
N CYS A 299 13.88 -15.43 20.67
CA CYS A 299 15.33 -15.68 20.62
C CYS A 299 15.79 -16.92 21.39
N GLY A 300 14.96 -17.45 22.30
CA GLY A 300 15.32 -18.61 23.12
C GLY A 300 16.42 -18.38 24.16
N LEU A 301 16.88 -17.15 24.39
CA LEU A 301 18.05 -16.87 25.25
C LEU A 301 17.73 -16.74 26.75
N CYS A 302 16.50 -16.35 27.09
CA CYS A 302 16.08 -16.13 28.48
C CYS A 302 15.66 -17.42 29.20
N LYS A 303 16.41 -18.51 29.03
CA LYS A 303 16.06 -19.81 29.62
C LYS A 303 16.26 -19.77 31.14
N LEU A 304 15.26 -20.19 31.90
CA LEU A 304 15.36 -20.43 33.34
C LEU A 304 14.78 -21.80 33.67
N ARG A 305 15.42 -22.52 34.59
CA ARG A 305 14.93 -23.78 35.11
C ARG A 305 14.08 -23.53 36.35
N PHE A 306 12.85 -24.00 36.34
CA PHE A 306 12.00 -23.99 37.54
C PHE A 306 12.43 -25.15 38.44
N VAL A 307 12.85 -24.84 39.66
CA VAL A 307 13.39 -25.86 40.58
C VAL A 307 12.27 -26.76 41.08
N GLU A 308 11.07 -26.21 41.27
CA GLU A 308 9.88 -26.90 41.75
C GLU A 308 8.67 -26.52 40.90
N GLN A 309 7.85 -27.51 40.56
CA GLN A 309 6.55 -27.36 39.88
C GLN A 309 6.57 -26.43 38.65
N PRO A 310 7.37 -26.71 37.60
CA PRO A 310 7.41 -25.86 36.40
C PRO A 310 6.00 -25.59 35.84
N PRO A 311 5.68 -24.35 35.42
CA PRO A 311 4.42 -24.10 34.71
C PRO A 311 4.38 -24.91 33.41
N ALA A 312 3.17 -25.14 32.89
CA ALA A 312 3.03 -25.77 31.58
C ALA A 312 3.76 -24.93 30.51
N PRO A 313 4.47 -25.57 29.56
CA PRO A 313 5.12 -24.83 28.48
C PRO A 313 4.06 -24.19 27.57
N ASN A 314 4.31 -22.96 27.16
CA ASN A 314 3.47 -22.29 26.15
C ASN A 314 4.05 -22.46 24.74
N ASP A 315 3.36 -21.92 23.74
CA ASP A 315 3.74 -22.01 22.33
C ASP A 315 5.19 -21.56 22.03
N TYR A 316 5.70 -20.57 22.76
CA TYR A 316 7.05 -20.06 22.57
C TYR A 316 8.11 -20.95 23.22
N ASP A 317 7.78 -21.55 24.37
CA ASP A 317 8.63 -22.57 24.97
C ASP A 317 8.76 -23.77 24.03
N LEU A 318 7.63 -24.23 23.48
CA LEU A 318 7.59 -25.37 22.56
C LEU A 318 8.37 -25.12 21.25
N ASP A 319 8.43 -23.87 20.79
CA ASP A 319 9.17 -23.50 19.57
C ASP A 319 10.66 -23.29 19.78
N LYS A 320 11.10 -22.89 20.99
CA LYS A 320 12.51 -22.53 21.26
C LYS A 320 13.27 -23.50 22.14
N LEU A 321 12.59 -24.38 22.85
CA LEU A 321 13.20 -25.32 23.80
C LEU A 321 13.07 -26.75 23.29
N THR A 322 14.10 -27.55 23.55
CA THR A 322 14.06 -28.98 23.20
C THR A 322 13.17 -29.75 24.18
N ALA A 323 12.69 -30.94 23.79
CA ALA A 323 11.89 -31.79 24.68
C ALA A 323 12.61 -32.06 26.02
N THR A 324 13.92 -32.32 25.98
CA THR A 324 14.74 -32.52 27.19
C THR A 324 14.79 -31.27 28.06
N GLU A 325 14.91 -30.08 27.48
CA GLU A 325 14.87 -28.83 28.24
C GLU A 325 13.51 -28.65 28.93
N LEU A 326 12.42 -28.93 28.20
CA LEU A 326 11.06 -28.83 28.73
C LEU A 326 10.80 -29.80 29.89
N GLU A 327 11.27 -31.05 29.77
CA GLU A 327 11.23 -32.09 30.80
C GLU A 327 12.03 -31.71 32.04
N GLN A 328 13.18 -31.03 31.87
CA GLN A 328 13.98 -30.48 32.97
C GLN A 328 13.33 -29.27 33.67
N GLY A 329 12.12 -28.87 33.25
CA GLY A 329 11.40 -27.73 33.81
C GLY A 329 11.95 -26.38 33.33
N ILE A 330 12.64 -26.34 32.18
CA ILE A 330 13.14 -25.09 31.59
C ILE A 330 12.02 -24.40 30.83
N ARG A 331 11.87 -23.09 31.03
CA ARG A 331 10.97 -22.21 30.28
C ARG A 331 11.67 -20.91 29.90
N LEU A 332 11.10 -20.18 28.96
CA LEU A 332 11.52 -18.83 28.60
C LEU A 332 11.00 -17.84 29.64
N SER A 333 11.87 -17.25 30.46
CA SER A 333 11.49 -16.35 31.55
C SER A 333 10.67 -15.12 31.10
N CYS A 334 10.78 -14.73 29.82
CA CYS A 334 10.00 -13.64 29.25
C CYS A 334 8.56 -13.99 28.86
N GLN A 335 8.18 -15.26 28.93
CA GLN A 335 6.86 -15.73 28.52
C GLN A 335 6.00 -16.21 29.69
N HIS A 336 6.50 -16.06 30.92
CA HIS A 336 5.84 -16.48 32.15
C HIS A 336 5.81 -15.34 33.16
N GLU A 337 4.65 -15.14 33.80
CA GLU A 337 4.44 -14.12 34.83
C GLU A 337 5.27 -14.41 36.08
N ALA A 338 5.89 -13.37 36.63
CA ALA A 338 6.72 -13.46 37.81
C ALA A 338 5.87 -13.77 39.05
N SER A 339 6.23 -14.84 39.77
CA SER A 339 5.63 -15.19 41.05
C SER A 339 6.69 -15.70 42.04
N PRO A 340 6.45 -15.64 43.36
CA PRO A 340 7.39 -16.11 44.37
C PRO A 340 7.72 -17.59 44.21
N ARG A 341 8.91 -17.90 43.69
CA ARG A 341 9.35 -19.27 43.36
C ARG A 341 10.87 -19.42 43.41
N LYS A 342 11.36 -20.65 43.30
CA LYS A 342 12.78 -20.98 43.15
C LYS A 342 13.10 -21.26 41.68
N LEU A 343 14.02 -20.48 41.11
CA LEU A 343 14.50 -20.63 39.73
C LEU A 343 16.01 -20.86 39.72
N ALA A 344 16.53 -21.51 38.68
CA ALA A 344 17.95 -21.67 38.47
C ALA A 344 18.37 -21.23 37.07
N LEU A 345 19.59 -20.70 36.95
CA LEU A 345 20.23 -20.49 35.66
C LEU A 345 20.46 -21.83 34.95
N VAL A 346 20.32 -21.84 33.63
CA VAL A 346 20.50 -23.04 32.79
C VAL A 346 21.97 -23.20 32.38
N THR A 347 22.71 -22.09 32.23
CA THR A 347 24.09 -22.11 31.73
C THR A 347 25.04 -21.26 32.56
N LYS A 348 26.33 -21.65 32.62
CA LYS A 348 27.42 -20.81 33.15
C LYS A 348 27.57 -19.48 32.42
N ALA A 349 27.20 -19.42 31.14
CA ALA A 349 27.28 -18.18 30.36
C ALA A 349 26.33 -17.10 30.91
N GLN A 350 25.15 -17.50 31.40
CA GLN A 350 24.24 -16.59 32.07
C GLN A 350 24.90 -16.00 33.32
N HIS A 351 25.54 -16.84 34.16
CA HIS A 351 26.17 -16.40 35.40
C HIS A 351 27.18 -15.24 35.24
N ARG A 352 27.84 -15.11 34.06
CA ARG A 352 28.80 -14.02 33.78
C ARG A 352 28.20 -12.61 33.85
N TYR A 353 26.89 -12.47 33.75
CA TYR A 353 26.19 -11.18 33.83
C TYR A 353 25.73 -10.80 35.23
N TRP A 354 26.08 -11.63 36.23
CA TRP A 354 25.97 -11.27 37.63
C TRP A 354 27.33 -10.74 38.07
N PRO A 355 27.41 -9.53 38.66
CA PRO A 355 28.65 -9.07 39.26
C PRO A 355 29.06 -10.12 40.29
N GLN A 356 30.35 -10.46 40.30
CA GLN A 356 30.93 -11.10 41.47
C GLN A 356 30.59 -10.16 42.62
N LEU A 357 29.81 -10.63 43.59
CA LEU A 357 29.66 -9.94 44.86
C LEU A 357 31.09 -9.60 45.30
N GLU A 358 31.40 -8.30 45.38
CA GLU A 358 32.62 -7.86 46.03
C GLU A 358 32.67 -8.57 47.37
N ARG A 359 33.75 -9.35 47.52
CA ARG A 359 33.94 -10.31 48.60
C ARG A 359 34.06 -9.60 49.95
#